data_AF-A0A2I0NE30-F1
#
_entry.id   AF-A0A2I0NE30-F1
#
_cell.length_a   1.000
_cell.length_b   1.000
_cell.length_c   1.000
_cell.angle_alpha   90.00
_cell.angle_beta   90.00
_cell.angle_gamma   90.00
#
_symmetry.space_group_name_H-M   'P 1'
#
loop_
_entity.id
_entity.type
_entity.pdbx_description
1 polymer ?
#
loop_
_entity_poly.entity_id
_entity_poly.type
_entity_poly.pdbx_seq_one_letter_code
_entity_poly.pdbx_strand_id
1 'polypeptide(L)'
;MRSFTIPFIIIFLFSLLSCTVPSDSNPETPAEPTQVEAPELSLPSGTTSATAITLEITTATPGASIRYILTDDNSEPADPSNSSGEPYTAPLVFSTDNIYKIKAIAYKDGMTSSSVSPTYTYTKFTSIDTTAPIPGGSGILTFTSTDGSTGVQLNWQEATDNQSSPTNLKYKIVQSTVDNLNSIEEAESTGDGRAVIFNWGIRNVEQTKFYLPYQLNTKTKYYYAVLVKDEAGNKAIYSPNNYTTTDTIYISSSGSDYIFGNQAKPLKTLTMALSLASPGTIIKVAAGYYTANLAMKSGVTLLGGYNLADWNDRNYSDRENPTYKTEITGNVTFPVTVAATLEGFYVNGKVSAEALSVPILRYDTINSGYS
;
A
#
# COMPACT_ATOMS: atom_id res chain seq x y z
N MET A 1 -22.15 -61.45 52.79
CA MET A 1 -20.97 -60.73 53.33
C MET A 1 -21.08 -59.28 52.87
N ARG A 2 -21.20 -58.20 53.65
CA ARG A 2 -21.31 -57.84 55.08
C ARG A 2 -22.31 -56.66 55.08
N SER A 3 -23.41 -56.64 55.85
CA SER A 3 -23.56 -56.17 57.24
C SER A 3 -22.94 -54.78 57.54
N PHE A 4 -23.78 -53.81 57.95
CA PHE A 4 -23.72 -52.93 59.15
C PHE A 4 -24.71 -51.74 58.98
N THR A 5 -25.95 -51.75 59.52
CA THR A 5 -26.44 -51.33 60.88
C THR A 5 -26.57 -49.79 61.11
N ILE A 6 -27.77 -49.21 60.87
CA ILE A 6 -28.79 -48.55 61.77
C ILE A 6 -28.27 -47.92 63.12
N PRO A 7 -28.87 -46.88 63.81
CA PRO A 7 -30.23 -46.23 63.75
C PRO A 7 -30.39 -44.68 64.00
N PHE A 8 -31.66 -44.19 63.86
CA PHE A 8 -32.44 -43.19 64.69
C PHE A 8 -31.92 -41.72 64.84
N ILE A 9 -32.71 -40.62 64.91
CA ILE A 9 -33.84 -40.29 65.83
C ILE A 9 -34.48 -38.89 65.53
N ILE A 10 -35.82 -38.77 65.67
CA ILE A 10 -36.67 -37.69 66.29
C ILE A 10 -36.71 -36.25 65.67
N ILE A 11 -37.82 -35.80 65.06
CA ILE A 11 -39.05 -35.09 65.56
C ILE A 11 -38.79 -33.63 66.05
N PHE A 12 -39.48 -32.62 65.48
CA PHE A 12 -40.53 -31.84 66.18
C PHE A 12 -41.23 -30.77 65.30
N LEU A 13 -42.56 -30.83 65.39
CA LEU A 13 -43.57 -29.87 64.96
C LEU A 13 -43.74 -28.84 66.10
N PHE A 14 -43.71 -27.54 65.82
CA PHE A 14 -44.20 -26.48 66.73
C PHE A 14 -44.88 -25.40 65.87
N SER A 15 -46.22 -25.35 65.82
CA SER A 15 -47.13 -24.70 66.78
C SER A 15 -47.12 -23.16 66.65
N LEU A 16 -48.07 -22.65 65.87
CA LEU A 16 -48.52 -21.26 65.87
C LEU A 16 -49.18 -20.92 67.21
N LEU A 17 -48.62 -19.94 67.93
CA LEU A 17 -49.38 -19.19 68.94
C LEU A 17 -49.47 -17.73 68.47
N SER A 18 -50.69 -17.31 68.18
CA SER A 18 -51.08 -15.92 68.02
C SER A 18 -51.00 -15.22 69.37
N CYS A 19 -50.17 -14.18 69.47
CA CYS A 19 -50.20 -13.22 70.57
C CYS A 19 -50.71 -11.89 70.01
N THR A 20 -51.94 -11.51 70.38
CA THR A 20 -52.45 -10.16 70.21
C THR A 20 -51.87 -9.26 71.28
N VAL A 21 -51.17 -8.19 70.88
CA VAL A 21 -50.65 -7.13 71.75
C VAL A 21 -51.26 -5.80 71.27
N PRO A 22 -51.70 -4.91 72.19
CA PRO A 22 -52.66 -3.83 71.90
C PRO A 22 -52.01 -2.61 71.24
N SER A 23 -52.88 -1.69 70.80
CA SER A 23 -52.60 -0.39 70.20
C SER A 23 -51.47 0.38 70.90
N ASP A 24 -50.32 0.48 70.22
CA ASP A 24 -49.38 1.58 70.41
C ASP A 24 -49.62 2.60 69.30
N SER A 25 -49.78 3.86 69.70
CA SER A 25 -49.69 5.01 68.80
C SER A 25 -48.27 5.06 68.24
N ASN A 26 -48.06 4.43 67.07
CA ASN A 26 -46.81 4.58 66.33
C ASN A 26 -46.64 6.08 66.04
N PRO A 27 -45.52 6.72 66.43
CA PRO A 27 -45.17 8.01 65.85
C PRO A 27 -45.10 7.79 64.33
N GLU A 28 -45.66 8.72 63.55
CA GLU A 28 -45.54 8.69 62.10
C GLU A 28 -44.12 8.28 61.73
N THR A 29 -43.96 7.12 61.11
CA THR A 29 -42.71 6.74 60.47
C THR A 29 -42.37 7.92 59.56
N PRO A 30 -41.21 8.59 59.72
CA PRO A 30 -40.86 9.69 58.82
C PRO A 30 -41.04 9.19 57.40
N ALA A 31 -41.86 9.90 56.61
CA ALA A 31 -42.12 9.54 55.22
C ALA A 31 -40.77 9.25 54.56
N GLU A 32 -40.61 8.03 54.03
CA GLU A 32 -39.41 7.63 53.32
C GLU A 32 -39.10 8.72 52.29
N PRO A 33 -37.88 9.29 52.24
CA PRO A 33 -37.62 10.44 51.40
C PRO A 33 -37.94 10.06 49.96
N THR A 34 -38.96 10.70 49.40
CA THR A 34 -39.44 10.40 48.05
C THR A 34 -38.29 10.55 47.06
N GLN A 35 -37.88 9.47 46.42
CA GLN A 35 -36.80 9.44 45.43
C GLN A 35 -37.35 9.77 44.04
N VAL A 36 -36.58 10.50 43.24
CA VAL A 36 -36.90 10.78 41.84
C VAL A 36 -36.67 9.52 40.99
N GLU A 37 -37.61 9.24 40.09
CA GLU A 37 -37.51 8.14 39.13
C GLU A 37 -36.38 8.35 38.12
N ALA A 38 -35.69 7.25 37.77
CA ALA A 38 -34.53 7.30 36.89
C ALA A 38 -34.87 7.85 35.49
N PRO A 39 -33.92 8.50 34.79
CA PRO A 39 -34.13 8.92 33.42
C PRO A 39 -34.36 7.73 32.48
N GLU A 40 -35.34 7.86 31.60
CA GLU A 40 -35.65 6.95 30.51
C GLU A 40 -35.27 7.61 29.18
N LEU A 41 -34.60 6.85 28.31
CA LEU A 41 -34.18 7.32 26.99
C LEU A 41 -35.14 6.78 25.92
N SER A 42 -35.53 7.62 24.96
CA SER A 42 -36.51 7.26 23.93
C SER A 42 -36.03 6.19 22.93
N LEU A 43 -34.73 5.95 22.87
CA LEU A 43 -34.10 4.95 21.99
C LEU A 43 -33.29 3.94 22.82
N PRO A 44 -33.33 2.65 22.46
CA PRO A 44 -32.56 1.63 23.16
C PRO A 44 -31.05 1.85 23.02
N SER A 45 -30.28 1.44 24.03
CA SER A 45 -28.81 1.40 23.95
C SER A 45 -28.38 0.45 22.82
N GLY A 46 -27.34 0.83 22.09
CA GLY A 46 -26.85 0.12 20.91
C GLY A 46 -27.52 0.53 19.60
N THR A 47 -28.42 1.53 19.61
CA THR A 47 -29.03 2.03 18.37
C THR A 47 -27.96 2.55 17.41
N THR A 48 -28.06 2.15 16.14
CA THR A 48 -27.16 2.58 15.06
C THR A 48 -27.95 3.27 13.95
N SER A 49 -27.36 4.28 13.31
CA SER A 49 -28.02 5.00 12.19
C SER A 49 -27.01 5.61 11.21
N ALA A 50 -27.39 5.67 9.93
CA ALA A 50 -26.65 6.40 8.90
C ALA A 50 -27.07 7.87 8.75
N THR A 51 -28.21 8.23 9.33
CA THR A 51 -28.69 9.61 9.44
C THR A 51 -28.54 10.10 10.88
N ALA A 52 -28.81 11.39 11.11
CA ALA A 52 -28.78 11.93 12.46
C ALA A 52 -29.71 11.15 13.41
N ILE A 53 -29.25 10.88 14.63
CA ILE A 53 -30.06 10.27 15.70
C ILE A 53 -30.62 11.40 16.55
N THR A 54 -31.94 11.38 16.81
CA THR A 54 -32.59 12.31 17.74
C THR A 54 -33.00 11.54 18.99
N LEU A 55 -32.44 11.90 20.14
CA LEU A 55 -32.62 11.22 21.42
C LEU A 55 -33.37 12.13 22.40
N GLU A 56 -34.45 11.61 22.97
CA GLU A 56 -35.20 12.28 24.03
C GLU A 56 -34.96 11.59 25.36
N ILE A 57 -34.89 12.37 26.45
CA ILE A 57 -34.72 11.89 27.81
C ILE A 57 -35.90 12.37 28.66
N THR A 58 -36.56 11.45 29.35
CA THR A 58 -37.72 11.74 30.21
C THR A 58 -37.52 11.16 31.60
N THR A 59 -38.31 11.63 32.57
CA THR A 59 -38.42 11.00 33.90
C THR A 59 -39.90 10.96 34.27
N ALA A 60 -40.33 9.87 34.91
CA ALA A 60 -41.71 9.71 35.35
C ALA A 60 -42.09 10.64 36.52
N THR A 61 -41.11 11.26 37.19
CA THR A 61 -41.36 12.21 38.30
C THR A 61 -41.75 13.60 37.77
N PRO A 62 -42.99 14.06 37.96
CA PRO A 62 -43.43 15.33 37.40
C PRO A 62 -42.67 16.52 38.00
N GLY A 63 -42.17 17.40 37.13
CA GLY A 63 -41.43 18.60 37.51
C GLY A 63 -40.01 18.34 38.02
N ALA A 64 -39.47 17.13 37.83
CA ALA A 64 -38.04 16.89 38.01
C ALA A 64 -37.23 17.42 36.82
N SER A 65 -35.99 17.83 37.10
CA SER A 65 -34.99 18.23 36.10
C SER A 65 -34.05 17.07 35.80
N ILE A 66 -33.42 17.07 34.62
CA ILE A 66 -32.47 16.04 34.20
C ILE A 66 -31.13 16.69 33.87
N ARG A 67 -30.03 16.06 34.27
CA ARG A 67 -28.66 16.38 33.83
C ARG A 67 -28.03 15.15 33.19
N TYR A 68 -27.14 15.37 32.23
CA TYR A 68 -26.43 14.31 31.53
C TYR A 68 -24.96 14.65 31.28
N ILE A 69 -24.14 13.62 31.08
CA ILE A 69 -22.80 13.76 30.53
C ILE A 69 -22.74 12.90 29.28
N LEU A 70 -22.32 13.51 28.17
CA LEU A 70 -22.21 12.92 26.84
C LEU A 70 -20.74 12.97 26.41
N THR A 71 -20.24 11.85 25.89
CA THR A 71 -18.98 11.77 25.16
C THR A 71 -19.28 11.39 23.72
N ASP A 72 -18.52 11.93 22.77
CA ASP A 72 -18.69 11.73 21.33
C ASP A 72 -17.50 11.01 20.68
N ASP A 73 -16.63 10.42 21.49
CA ASP A 73 -15.36 9.81 21.08
C ASP A 73 -15.21 8.36 21.60
N ASN A 74 -16.33 7.70 21.94
CA ASN A 74 -16.38 6.38 22.58
C ASN A 74 -15.78 6.31 24.00
N SER A 75 -15.31 7.43 24.58
CA SER A 75 -14.81 7.45 25.97
C SER A 75 -15.96 7.29 26.98
N GLU A 76 -15.65 6.80 28.18
CA GLU A 76 -16.67 6.57 29.20
C GLU A 76 -17.11 7.89 29.85
N PRO A 77 -18.41 8.25 29.84
CA PRO A 77 -18.90 9.43 30.54
C PRO A 77 -18.71 9.29 32.05
N ALA A 78 -18.29 10.37 32.70
CA ALA A 78 -18.36 10.49 34.15
C ALA A 78 -19.82 10.41 34.62
N ASP A 79 -20.03 10.10 35.90
CA ASP A 79 -21.37 10.06 36.48
C ASP A 79 -21.90 11.50 36.69
N PRO A 80 -23.05 11.89 36.10
CA PRO A 80 -23.68 13.18 36.38
C PRO A 80 -24.22 13.24 37.82
N SER A 81 -24.46 14.46 38.31
CA SER A 81 -25.12 14.71 39.60
C SER A 81 -26.10 15.87 39.47
N ASN A 82 -26.78 16.24 40.57
CA ASN A 82 -27.64 17.44 40.59
C ASN A 82 -26.86 18.75 40.37
N SER A 83 -25.53 18.72 40.42
CA SER A 83 -24.62 19.86 40.23
C SER A 83 -23.55 19.65 39.15
N SER A 84 -23.45 18.44 38.57
CA SER A 84 -22.46 18.05 37.56
C SER A 84 -23.13 17.50 36.30
N GLY A 85 -22.64 17.90 35.13
CA GLY A 85 -23.21 17.56 33.82
C GLY A 85 -24.11 18.66 33.26
N GLU A 86 -24.44 18.54 31.98
CA GLU A 86 -25.23 19.51 31.23
C GLU A 86 -26.73 19.33 31.52
N PRO A 87 -27.51 20.42 31.68
CA PRO A 87 -28.95 20.32 31.86
C PRO A 87 -29.63 19.88 30.56
N TYR A 88 -30.49 18.87 30.64
CA TYR A 88 -31.31 18.45 29.51
C TYR A 88 -32.49 19.41 29.35
N THR A 89 -32.46 20.19 28.27
CA THR A 89 -33.47 21.24 27.97
C THR A 89 -34.15 21.07 26.62
N ALA A 90 -33.59 20.22 25.74
CA ALA A 90 -34.11 19.89 24.42
C ALA A 90 -33.57 18.52 23.96
N PRO A 91 -34.21 17.85 22.98
CA PRO A 91 -33.71 16.60 22.40
C PRO A 91 -32.26 16.70 21.90
N LEU A 92 -31.48 15.65 22.11
CA LEU A 92 -30.08 15.57 21.67
C LEU A 92 -30.01 15.08 20.23
N VAL A 93 -29.19 15.72 19.39
CA VAL A 93 -29.02 15.35 17.98
C VAL A 93 -27.59 14.93 17.70
N PHE A 94 -27.39 13.66 17.34
CA PHE A 94 -26.08 13.10 16.98
C PHE A 94 -25.92 13.13 15.45
N SER A 95 -25.10 14.05 14.94
CA SER A 95 -25.00 14.34 13.51
C SER A 95 -23.64 14.02 12.89
N THR A 96 -22.57 13.91 13.68
CA THR A 96 -21.23 13.54 13.21
C THR A 96 -20.98 12.04 13.36
N ASP A 97 -20.13 11.50 12.48
CA ASP A 97 -19.77 10.08 12.46
C ASP A 97 -18.92 9.73 13.69
N ASN A 98 -19.53 9.13 14.70
CA ASN A 98 -18.96 8.91 16.02
C ASN A 98 -19.75 7.86 16.82
N ILE A 99 -19.12 7.37 17.90
CA ILE A 99 -19.79 6.58 18.93
C ILE A 99 -20.04 7.50 20.13
N TYR A 100 -21.31 7.74 20.41
CA TYR A 100 -21.77 8.59 21.49
C TYR A 100 -22.09 7.72 22.71
N LYS A 101 -21.63 8.13 23.89
CA LYS A 101 -22.00 7.51 25.16
C LYS A 101 -22.61 8.52 26.10
N ILE A 102 -23.68 8.14 26.80
CA ILE A 102 -24.41 9.03 27.69
C ILE A 102 -24.76 8.34 29.01
N LYS A 103 -24.61 9.11 30.10
CA LYS A 103 -25.22 8.84 31.40
C LYS A 103 -26.08 10.02 31.80
N ALA A 104 -27.20 9.77 32.48
CA ALA A 104 -28.14 10.79 32.92
C ALA A 104 -28.59 10.57 34.38
N ILE A 105 -29.01 11.65 35.04
CA ILE A 105 -29.63 11.63 36.36
C ILE A 105 -30.80 12.60 36.41
N ALA A 106 -31.88 12.21 37.10
CA ALA A 106 -33.01 13.08 37.38
C ALA A 106 -32.99 13.57 38.84
N TYR A 107 -33.33 14.82 39.07
CA TYR A 107 -33.32 15.43 40.40
C TYR A 107 -34.45 16.47 40.56
N LYS A 108 -34.87 16.68 41.80
CA LYS A 108 -35.89 17.67 42.16
C LYS A 108 -35.62 18.17 43.57
N ASP A 109 -35.75 19.48 43.77
CA ASP A 109 -35.52 20.09 45.08
C ASP A 109 -36.45 19.51 46.14
N GLY A 110 -35.88 19.15 47.30
CA GLY A 110 -36.62 18.49 48.38
C GLY A 110 -36.83 16.98 48.21
N MET A 111 -36.33 16.37 47.12
CA MET A 111 -36.36 14.92 46.88
C MET A 111 -34.95 14.35 46.79
N THR A 112 -34.80 13.06 47.11
CA THR A 112 -33.57 12.31 46.82
C THR A 112 -33.43 12.15 45.31
N SER A 113 -32.25 12.40 44.75
CA SER A 113 -32.00 12.21 43.30
C SER A 113 -32.16 10.75 42.88
N SER A 114 -32.44 10.52 41.60
CA SER A 114 -32.49 9.17 41.05
C SER A 114 -31.14 8.46 41.13
N SER A 115 -31.12 7.16 40.89
CA SER A 115 -29.87 6.51 40.47
C SER A 115 -29.40 7.12 39.15
N VAL A 116 -28.07 7.15 38.96
CA VAL A 116 -27.48 7.47 37.65
C VAL A 116 -27.82 6.33 36.68
N SER A 117 -28.23 6.68 35.47
CA SER A 117 -28.52 5.71 34.43
C SER A 117 -27.28 4.86 34.12
N PRO A 118 -27.43 3.63 33.61
CA PRO A 118 -26.30 2.94 32.99
C PRO A 118 -25.77 3.75 31.79
N THR A 119 -24.62 3.35 31.28
CA THR A 119 -24.05 3.94 30.06
C THR A 119 -24.83 3.47 28.83
N TYR A 120 -25.47 4.40 28.14
CA TYR A 120 -26.11 4.14 26.85
C TYR A 120 -25.14 4.46 25.72
N THR A 121 -25.07 3.61 24.70
CA THR A 121 -24.19 3.79 23.54
C THR A 121 -25.02 3.96 22.27
N TYR A 122 -24.64 4.91 21.42
CA TYR A 122 -25.28 5.20 20.14
C TYR A 122 -24.22 5.34 19.05
N THR A 123 -24.44 4.74 17.89
CA THR A 123 -23.47 4.78 16.79
C THR A 123 -24.07 5.47 15.58
N LYS A 124 -23.52 6.61 15.20
CA LYS A 124 -23.88 7.27 13.94
C LYS A 124 -22.72 7.13 12.96
N PHE A 125 -22.96 6.52 11.81
CA PHE A 125 -22.00 6.41 10.71
C PHE A 125 -22.71 6.48 9.36
N THR A 126 -22.35 7.47 8.54
CA THR A 126 -22.72 7.47 7.11
C THR A 126 -22.10 6.23 6.47
N SER A 127 -22.86 5.44 5.69
CA SER A 127 -22.43 4.12 5.21
C SER A 127 -20.99 4.10 4.69
N ILE A 128 -20.18 3.19 5.22
CA ILE A 128 -18.84 2.94 4.69
C ILE A 128 -18.95 2.40 3.26
N ASP A 129 -18.10 2.89 2.37
CA ASP A 129 -17.98 2.29 1.06
C ASP A 129 -17.27 0.94 1.17
N THR A 130 -17.96 -0.12 0.80
CA THR A 130 -17.47 -1.51 0.84
C THR A 130 -17.22 -2.09 -0.54
N THR A 131 -17.43 -1.31 -1.61
CA THR A 131 -17.32 -1.81 -2.98
C THR A 131 -15.93 -1.53 -3.49
N ALA A 132 -15.27 -2.53 -4.07
CA ALA A 132 -13.97 -2.33 -4.67
C ALA A 132 -14.08 -1.60 -6.02
N PRO A 133 -13.06 -0.80 -6.40
CA PRO A 133 -12.99 -0.25 -7.74
C PRO A 133 -13.06 -1.33 -8.82
N ILE A 134 -13.63 -0.98 -9.96
CA ILE A 134 -13.69 -1.82 -11.15
C ILE A 134 -12.53 -1.43 -12.09
N PRO A 135 -11.56 -2.33 -12.36
CA PRO A 135 -10.49 -2.07 -13.32
C PRO A 135 -11.02 -1.69 -14.71
N GLY A 136 -10.45 -0.64 -15.30
CA GLY A 136 -10.81 -0.18 -16.64
C GLY A 136 -10.36 -1.15 -17.73
N GLY A 137 -10.97 -1.07 -18.92
CA GLY A 137 -10.51 -1.82 -20.10
C GLY A 137 -10.54 -3.33 -19.90
N SER A 138 -11.53 -3.82 -19.16
CA SER A 138 -11.64 -5.23 -18.75
C SER A 138 -10.46 -5.73 -17.91
N GLY A 139 -9.75 -4.82 -17.24
CA GLY A 139 -8.57 -5.15 -16.45
C GLY A 139 -7.32 -5.47 -17.27
N ILE A 140 -7.31 -5.22 -18.58
CA ILE A 140 -6.18 -5.61 -19.44
C ILE A 140 -5.01 -4.63 -19.28
N LEU A 141 -3.83 -5.18 -18.98
CA LEU A 141 -2.55 -4.48 -19.06
C LEU A 141 -1.93 -4.65 -20.45
N THR A 142 -1.38 -3.57 -20.99
CA THR A 142 -0.67 -3.58 -22.28
C THR A 142 0.70 -2.94 -22.17
N PHE A 143 1.58 -3.28 -23.10
CA PHE A 143 2.93 -2.73 -23.18
C PHE A 143 3.13 -2.03 -24.51
N THR A 144 3.50 -0.77 -24.48
CA THR A 144 3.99 -0.07 -25.66
C THR A 144 5.52 -0.09 -25.60
N SER A 145 6.12 -0.92 -26.46
CA SER A 145 7.58 -0.87 -26.63
C SER A 145 7.91 0.34 -27.48
N THR A 146 8.96 1.06 -27.11
CA THR A 146 9.61 1.97 -28.05
C THR A 146 10.71 1.27 -28.85
N ASP A 147 11.04 -0.02 -28.56
CA ASP A 147 12.22 -0.84 -29.03
C ASP A 147 12.91 -1.69 -27.91
N GLY A 148 12.43 -1.68 -26.67
CA GLY A 148 12.31 -2.88 -25.81
C GLY A 148 13.55 -3.47 -25.11
N SER A 149 14.67 -2.77 -25.07
CA SER A 149 15.93 -3.31 -24.53
C SER A 149 16.06 -3.23 -23.02
N THR A 150 15.75 -2.08 -22.42
CA THR A 150 15.99 -1.82 -20.98
C THR A 150 14.87 -1.04 -20.30
N GLY A 151 13.75 -0.79 -21.01
CA GLY A 151 12.51 -0.36 -20.38
C GLY A 151 11.30 -0.44 -21.31
N VAL A 152 10.13 -0.37 -20.69
CA VAL A 152 8.84 -0.53 -21.36
C VAL A 152 7.83 0.39 -20.70
N GLN A 153 6.91 0.92 -21.51
CA GLN A 153 5.77 1.66 -21.01
C GLN A 153 4.64 0.66 -20.74
N LEU A 154 4.27 0.53 -19.47
CA LEU A 154 3.10 -0.22 -19.03
C LEU A 154 1.88 0.69 -19.17
N ASN A 155 0.81 0.21 -19.80
CA ASN A 155 -0.43 0.94 -19.98
C ASN A 155 -1.63 0.13 -19.50
N TRP A 156 -2.64 0.82 -18.96
CA TRP A 156 -3.93 0.27 -18.53
C TRP A 156 -5.02 1.33 -18.74
N GLN A 157 -6.30 0.95 -18.77
CA GLN A 157 -7.38 1.92 -18.79
C GLN A 157 -7.81 2.28 -17.36
N GLU A 158 -8.18 3.54 -17.11
CA GLU A 158 -8.54 4.05 -15.78
C GLU A 158 -9.70 3.27 -15.15
N ALA A 159 -9.59 2.98 -13.84
CA ALA A 159 -10.64 2.31 -13.09
C ALA A 159 -11.81 3.26 -12.76
N THR A 160 -12.97 2.68 -12.49
CA THR A 160 -14.15 3.39 -12.00
C THR A 160 -14.59 2.82 -10.66
N ASP A 161 -15.28 3.62 -9.87
CA ASP A 161 -15.84 3.21 -8.60
C ASP A 161 -17.25 3.82 -8.41
N ASN A 162 -18.08 3.24 -7.54
CA ASN A 162 -19.44 3.70 -7.30
C ASN A 162 -19.53 4.92 -6.37
N GLN A 163 -18.51 5.20 -5.56
CA GLN A 163 -18.46 6.36 -4.66
C GLN A 163 -17.23 7.24 -4.92
N SER A 164 -16.08 6.63 -5.17
CA SER A 164 -14.82 7.34 -5.38
C SER A 164 -14.70 7.87 -6.81
N SER A 165 -14.34 9.15 -6.95
CA SER A 165 -13.98 9.72 -8.27
C SER A 165 -12.73 9.03 -8.81
N PRO A 166 -12.62 8.75 -10.13
CA PRO A 166 -11.41 8.21 -10.75
C PRO A 166 -10.13 8.99 -10.40
N THR A 167 -10.24 10.31 -10.25
CA THR A 167 -9.12 11.19 -9.85
C THR A 167 -8.57 10.92 -8.45
N ASN A 168 -9.36 10.30 -7.58
CA ASN A 168 -8.99 10.00 -6.20
C ASN A 168 -8.47 8.57 -6.03
N LEU A 169 -8.64 7.72 -7.04
CA LEU A 169 -8.13 6.35 -7.03
C LEU A 169 -6.60 6.33 -7.01
N LYS A 170 -6.06 5.46 -6.17
CA LYS A 170 -4.60 5.30 -5.99
C LYS A 170 -4.14 3.98 -6.58
N TYR A 171 -2.97 4.01 -7.19
CA TYR A 171 -2.41 2.84 -7.87
C TYR A 171 -1.12 2.35 -7.22
N LYS A 172 -0.93 1.04 -7.20
CA LYS A 172 0.34 0.38 -6.87
C LYS A 172 0.76 -0.49 -8.06
N ILE A 173 2.03 -0.44 -8.42
CA ILE A 173 2.61 -1.26 -9.49
C ILE A 173 3.67 -2.16 -8.88
N VAL A 174 3.54 -3.45 -9.18
CA VAL A 174 4.43 -4.49 -8.68
C VAL A 174 5.01 -5.22 -9.87
N GLN A 175 6.32 -5.42 -9.84
CA GLN A 175 7.05 -6.22 -10.82
C GLN A 175 7.52 -7.51 -10.15
N SER A 176 7.63 -8.59 -10.93
CA SER A 176 8.28 -9.83 -10.48
C SER A 176 9.08 -10.49 -11.60
N THR A 177 10.12 -11.24 -11.27
CA THR A 177 10.81 -12.15 -12.20
C THR A 177 10.17 -13.54 -12.26
N VAL A 178 9.15 -13.79 -11.44
CA VAL A 178 8.40 -15.05 -11.34
C VAL A 178 6.92 -14.77 -11.59
N ASP A 179 6.19 -15.75 -12.13
CA ASP A 179 4.75 -15.67 -12.35
C ASP A 179 3.99 -15.85 -11.03
N ASN A 180 3.97 -14.80 -10.21
CA ASN A 180 3.51 -14.87 -8.82
C ASN A 180 2.79 -13.58 -8.36
N LEU A 181 2.02 -13.00 -9.28
CA LEU A 181 1.28 -11.74 -9.10
C LEU A 181 -0.21 -11.89 -9.46
N ASN A 182 -0.77 -13.09 -9.33
CA ASN A 182 -2.10 -13.45 -9.81
C ASN A 182 -3.24 -13.09 -8.84
N SER A 183 -2.91 -12.59 -7.65
CA SER A 183 -3.89 -12.07 -6.69
C SER A 183 -3.40 -10.79 -6.00
N ILE A 184 -4.31 -10.10 -5.30
CA ILE A 184 -3.98 -8.93 -4.50
C ILE A 184 -3.00 -9.31 -3.39
N GLU A 185 -3.24 -10.42 -2.70
CA GLU A 185 -2.41 -10.93 -1.61
C GLU A 185 -0.99 -11.23 -2.10
N GLU A 186 -0.86 -11.90 -3.25
CA GLU A 186 0.43 -12.18 -3.86
C GLU A 186 1.19 -10.91 -4.23
N ALA A 187 0.51 -9.95 -4.85
CA ALA A 187 1.15 -8.70 -5.26
C ALA A 187 1.48 -7.77 -4.09
N GLU A 188 0.80 -7.91 -2.94
CA GLU A 188 1.13 -7.17 -1.72
C GLU A 188 2.20 -7.85 -0.85
N SER A 189 2.56 -9.11 -1.15
CA SER A 189 3.65 -9.81 -0.49
C SER A 189 5.03 -9.31 -0.94
N THR A 190 6.05 -9.63 -0.15
CA THR A 190 7.46 -9.30 -0.45
C THR A 190 8.29 -10.57 -0.64
N GLY A 191 9.38 -10.48 -1.40
CA GLY A 191 10.23 -11.63 -1.72
C GLY A 191 9.87 -12.31 -3.05
N ASP A 192 10.49 -13.46 -3.33
CA ASP A 192 10.31 -14.27 -4.55
C ASP A 192 10.41 -13.50 -5.87
N GLY A 193 11.37 -12.58 -5.94
CA GLY A 193 11.59 -11.77 -7.14
C GLY A 193 10.65 -10.58 -7.31
N ARG A 194 9.76 -10.31 -6.34
CA ARG A 194 8.84 -9.17 -6.37
C ARG A 194 9.51 -7.86 -5.96
N ALA A 195 9.14 -6.78 -6.63
CA ALA A 195 9.55 -5.42 -6.32
C ALA A 195 8.37 -4.46 -6.48
N VAL A 196 8.12 -3.61 -5.48
CA VAL A 196 7.15 -2.52 -5.58
C VAL A 196 7.80 -1.38 -6.35
N ILE A 197 7.25 -1.10 -7.53
CA ILE A 197 7.76 -0.09 -8.45
C ILE A 197 7.11 1.27 -8.23
N PHE A 198 5.83 1.25 -7.85
CA PHE A 198 5.05 2.43 -7.54
C PHE A 198 4.09 2.08 -6.42
N ASN A 199 3.93 2.94 -5.42
CA ASN A 199 3.20 2.60 -4.20
C ASN A 199 2.12 3.62 -3.88
N TRP A 200 0.85 3.23 -4.08
CA TRP A 200 -0.36 3.97 -3.71
C TRP A 200 -0.33 5.48 -3.98
N GLY A 201 0.22 5.88 -5.14
CA GLY A 201 0.23 7.26 -5.58
C GLY A 201 -0.91 7.58 -6.54
N ILE A 202 -1.19 8.87 -6.72
CA ILE A 202 -2.05 9.41 -7.77
C ILE A 202 -1.14 9.85 -8.91
N ARG A 203 -1.46 9.49 -10.16
CA ARG A 203 -0.70 9.94 -11.34
C ARG A 203 -1.50 11.05 -12.04
N ASN A 204 -0.89 12.19 -12.35
CA ASN A 204 -1.59 13.27 -13.05
C ASN A 204 -1.38 13.24 -14.57
N VAL A 205 -2.40 13.73 -15.28
CA VAL A 205 -2.67 13.88 -16.72
C VAL A 205 -2.91 12.61 -17.54
N GLU A 206 -2.33 11.46 -17.19
CA GLU A 206 -2.67 10.17 -17.80
C GLU A 206 -2.47 9.06 -16.77
N GLN A 207 -3.47 8.79 -15.92
CA GLN A 207 -3.44 7.73 -14.88
C GLN A 207 -3.20 6.31 -15.41
N THR A 208 -2.96 6.17 -16.70
CA THR A 208 -3.07 4.96 -17.51
C THR A 208 -1.74 4.51 -18.07
N LYS A 209 -0.63 5.17 -17.74
CA LYS A 209 0.71 4.85 -18.27
C LYS A 209 1.75 4.88 -17.17
N PHE A 210 2.73 4.00 -17.20
CA PHE A 210 3.88 4.05 -16.31
C PHE A 210 5.15 3.65 -17.04
N TYR A 211 6.16 4.50 -16.95
CA TYR A 211 7.49 4.21 -17.44
C TYR A 211 8.22 3.42 -16.36
N LEU A 212 8.38 2.13 -16.57
CA LEU A 212 9.01 1.24 -15.59
C LEU A 212 10.47 1.66 -15.36
N PRO A 213 10.96 1.57 -14.11
CA PRO A 213 12.26 2.11 -13.74
C PRO A 213 13.38 1.47 -14.56
N TYR A 214 14.34 2.32 -14.92
CA TYR A 214 15.53 1.97 -15.66
C TYR A 214 16.38 1.05 -14.80
N GLN A 215 16.33 -0.26 -15.09
CA GLN A 215 17.31 -1.27 -14.66
C GLN A 215 16.87 -2.70 -15.05
N LEU A 216 16.10 -2.87 -16.12
CA LEU A 216 15.71 -4.20 -16.56
C LEU A 216 16.91 -4.91 -17.18
N ASN A 217 17.15 -6.14 -16.75
CA ASN A 217 18.11 -7.01 -17.40
C ASN A 217 17.56 -7.37 -18.78
N THR A 218 18.45 -7.42 -19.76
CA THR A 218 18.12 -7.90 -21.12
C THR A 218 17.80 -9.39 -21.12
N LYS A 219 17.05 -9.85 -22.13
CA LYS A 219 16.60 -11.25 -22.30
C LYS A 219 15.90 -11.81 -21.04
N THR A 220 15.23 -10.94 -20.28
CA THR A 220 14.62 -11.30 -19.00
C THR A 220 13.12 -11.06 -19.07
N LYS A 221 12.35 -12.08 -18.66
CA LYS A 221 10.89 -11.99 -18.57
C LYS A 221 10.52 -11.41 -17.21
N TYR A 222 9.69 -10.39 -17.23
CA TYR A 222 9.15 -9.73 -16.05
C TYR A 222 7.63 -9.79 -16.07
N TYR A 223 7.02 -10.10 -14.94
CA TYR A 223 5.59 -10.08 -14.69
C TYR A 223 5.23 -8.77 -13.99
N TYR A 224 4.06 -8.23 -14.29
CA TYR A 224 3.58 -6.97 -13.74
C TYR A 224 2.14 -7.10 -13.30
N ALA A 225 1.85 -6.54 -12.13
CA ALA A 225 0.49 -6.31 -11.65
C ALA A 225 0.30 -4.82 -11.34
N VAL A 226 -0.90 -4.34 -11.65
CA VAL A 226 -1.37 -3.01 -11.25
C VAL A 226 -2.54 -3.22 -10.32
N LEU A 227 -2.45 -2.64 -9.12
CA LEU A 227 -3.53 -2.62 -8.15
C LEU A 227 -4.11 -1.22 -8.12
N VAL A 228 -5.42 -1.15 -7.90
CA VAL A 228 -6.15 0.09 -7.67
C VAL A 228 -6.84 0.02 -6.32
N LYS A 229 -6.89 1.16 -5.62
CA LYS A 229 -7.55 1.30 -4.32
C LYS A 229 -8.34 2.60 -4.27
N ASP A 230 -9.54 2.53 -3.71
CA ASP A 230 -10.39 3.69 -3.45
C ASP A 230 -10.00 4.46 -2.18
N GLU A 231 -10.85 5.43 -1.80
CA GLU A 231 -10.69 6.24 -0.59
C GLU A 231 -11.05 5.48 0.70
N ALA A 232 -11.90 4.45 0.61
CA ALA A 232 -12.33 3.61 1.72
C ALA A 232 -11.36 2.44 2.02
N GLY A 233 -10.41 2.18 1.13
CA GLY A 233 -9.41 1.13 1.24
C GLY A 233 -9.73 -0.16 0.49
N ASN A 234 -10.85 -0.26 -0.23
CA ASN A 234 -11.18 -1.44 -1.03
C ASN A 234 -10.26 -1.49 -2.26
N LYS A 235 -9.86 -2.71 -2.66
CA LYS A 235 -8.83 -2.92 -3.67
C LYS A 235 -9.32 -3.82 -4.79
N ALA A 236 -8.79 -3.57 -5.98
CA ALA A 236 -8.89 -4.46 -7.13
C ALA A 236 -7.54 -4.60 -7.82
N ILE A 237 -7.42 -5.63 -8.67
CA ILE A 237 -6.21 -5.92 -9.44
C ILE A 237 -6.56 -6.01 -10.92
N TYR A 238 -5.74 -5.39 -11.76
CA TYR A 238 -5.78 -5.59 -13.21
C TYR A 238 -5.20 -6.98 -13.54
N SER A 239 -5.69 -7.62 -14.59
CA SER A 239 -5.17 -8.91 -15.05
C SER A 239 -3.66 -8.81 -15.28
N PRO A 240 -2.84 -9.56 -14.53
CA PRO A 240 -1.39 -9.48 -14.65
C PRO A 240 -0.94 -9.80 -16.06
N ASN A 241 0.10 -9.12 -16.50
CA ASN A 241 0.69 -9.35 -17.80
C ASN A 241 2.21 -9.33 -17.68
N ASN A 242 2.90 -9.84 -18.69
CA ASN A 242 4.34 -9.96 -18.69
C ASN A 242 4.97 -9.32 -19.92
N TYR A 243 6.24 -8.95 -19.77
CA TYR A 243 7.06 -8.39 -20.83
C TYR A 243 8.45 -9.03 -20.79
N THR A 244 8.96 -9.41 -21.95
CA THR A 244 10.33 -9.90 -22.11
C THR A 244 11.18 -8.84 -22.80
N THR A 245 12.25 -8.41 -22.14
CA THR A 245 13.22 -7.47 -22.71
C THR A 245 13.98 -8.09 -23.88
N THR A 246 14.40 -7.26 -24.83
CA THR A 246 15.26 -7.69 -25.93
C THR A 246 16.70 -7.95 -25.45
N ASP A 247 17.55 -8.45 -26.34
CA ASP A 247 18.96 -8.72 -26.08
C ASP A 247 19.88 -7.55 -26.48
N THR A 248 19.36 -6.46 -27.05
CA THR A 248 20.19 -5.42 -27.66
C THR A 248 20.10 -4.09 -26.93
N ILE A 249 21.20 -3.55 -26.39
CA ILE A 249 21.28 -2.22 -25.76
C ILE A 249 21.94 -1.23 -26.71
N TYR A 250 21.47 0.02 -26.74
CA TYR A 250 22.00 1.10 -27.58
C TYR A 250 22.63 2.21 -26.73
N ILE A 251 23.78 2.72 -27.15
CA ILE A 251 24.56 3.74 -26.42
C ILE A 251 24.99 4.89 -27.34
N SER A 252 24.77 6.12 -26.88
CA SER A 252 25.28 7.35 -27.51
C SER A 252 25.90 8.25 -26.45
N SER A 253 26.99 8.94 -26.77
CA SER A 253 27.60 9.95 -25.88
C SER A 253 26.64 11.10 -25.50
N SER A 254 25.63 11.34 -26.34
CA SER A 254 24.54 12.30 -26.12
C SER A 254 23.29 11.70 -25.45
N GLY A 255 23.31 10.39 -25.18
CA GLY A 255 22.21 9.66 -24.56
C GLY A 255 21.99 10.01 -23.08
N SER A 256 21.16 9.20 -22.41
CA SER A 256 20.86 9.38 -20.99
C SER A 256 20.77 8.04 -20.27
N ASP A 257 21.43 7.94 -19.11
CA ASP A 257 21.34 6.78 -18.23
C ASP A 257 20.04 6.78 -17.38
N TYR A 258 19.27 7.85 -17.48
CA TYR A 258 17.94 7.98 -16.91
C TYR A 258 16.82 7.76 -17.94
N ILE A 259 17.13 7.23 -19.14
CA ILE A 259 16.17 6.91 -20.21
C ILE A 259 16.46 5.49 -20.76
N PHE A 260 15.66 5.06 -21.73
CA PHE A 260 15.43 3.71 -22.21
C PHE A 260 16.51 2.99 -23.03
N GLY A 261 17.83 3.22 -22.95
CA GLY A 261 18.83 2.34 -23.59
C GLY A 261 18.57 1.73 -24.96
N ASN A 262 17.88 2.47 -25.83
CA ASN A 262 17.28 1.96 -27.04
C ASN A 262 17.59 2.85 -28.25
N GLN A 263 17.13 2.52 -29.46
CA GLN A 263 17.49 3.28 -30.66
C GLN A 263 17.07 4.74 -30.57
N ALA A 264 15.85 5.01 -30.11
CA ALA A 264 15.30 6.36 -30.02
C ALA A 264 15.85 7.18 -28.83
N LYS A 265 16.28 6.47 -27.79
CA LYS A 265 16.71 7.00 -26.48
C LYS A 265 17.84 6.12 -25.92
N PRO A 266 19.04 6.18 -26.52
CA PRO A 266 20.17 5.35 -26.09
C PRO A 266 20.67 5.73 -24.69
N LEU A 267 21.33 4.77 -24.02
CA LEU A 267 22.05 5.04 -22.77
C LEU A 267 23.23 5.96 -23.05
N LYS A 268 23.71 6.64 -22.01
CA LYS A 268 24.87 7.52 -22.11
C LYS A 268 26.18 6.77 -21.88
N THR A 269 26.21 5.88 -20.90
CA THR A 269 27.46 5.28 -20.43
C THR A 269 27.56 3.79 -20.71
N LEU A 270 28.79 3.37 -21.04
CA LEU A 270 29.16 1.97 -21.21
C LEU A 270 28.99 1.18 -19.91
N THR A 271 29.30 1.80 -18.76
CA THR A 271 29.15 1.18 -17.44
C THR A 271 27.70 0.87 -17.12
N MET A 272 26.77 1.78 -17.40
CA MET A 272 25.34 1.53 -17.20
C MET A 272 24.87 0.39 -18.10
N ALA A 273 25.19 0.40 -19.39
CA ALA A 273 24.80 -0.68 -20.28
C ALA A 273 25.34 -2.05 -19.86
N LEU A 274 26.62 -2.11 -19.47
CA LEU A 274 27.21 -3.34 -18.95
C LEU A 274 26.51 -3.80 -17.67
N SER A 275 26.08 -2.89 -16.79
CA SER A 275 25.35 -3.27 -15.56
C SER A 275 24.04 -4.02 -15.85
N LEU A 276 23.34 -3.66 -16.94
CA LEU A 276 22.05 -4.24 -17.37
C LEU A 276 22.20 -5.48 -18.26
N ALA A 277 23.40 -5.72 -18.78
CA ALA A 277 23.67 -6.84 -19.69
C ALA A 277 23.68 -8.18 -18.94
N SER A 278 23.04 -9.18 -19.55
CA SER A 278 23.06 -10.59 -19.19
C SER A 278 23.83 -11.39 -20.25
N PRO A 279 24.20 -12.67 -20.02
CA PRO A 279 24.86 -13.47 -21.05
C PRO A 279 24.02 -13.56 -22.33
N GLY A 280 24.61 -13.19 -23.47
CA GLY A 280 23.97 -13.09 -24.78
C GLY A 280 23.56 -11.68 -25.20
N THR A 281 23.69 -10.66 -24.34
CA THR A 281 23.40 -9.27 -24.70
C THR A 281 24.35 -8.75 -25.79
N ILE A 282 23.80 -8.02 -26.75
CA ILE A 282 24.51 -7.21 -27.74
C ILE A 282 24.40 -5.75 -27.34
N ILE A 283 25.51 -5.04 -27.23
CA ILE A 283 25.55 -3.61 -26.92
C ILE A 283 26.09 -2.89 -28.17
N LYS A 284 25.25 -2.06 -28.79
CA LYS A 284 25.59 -1.24 -29.95
C LYS A 284 25.95 0.18 -29.50
N VAL A 285 27.10 0.68 -29.95
CA VAL A 285 27.65 1.96 -29.52
C VAL A 285 27.84 2.86 -30.72
N ALA A 286 27.15 4.00 -30.69
CA ALA A 286 27.30 5.04 -31.71
C ALA A 286 28.68 5.70 -31.62
N ALA A 287 29.12 6.28 -32.72
CA ALA A 287 30.33 7.11 -32.78
C ALA A 287 30.36 8.15 -31.65
N GLY A 288 31.54 8.36 -31.08
CA GLY A 288 31.75 9.23 -29.94
C GLY A 288 32.90 8.81 -29.03
N TYR A 289 33.12 9.62 -28.01
CA TYR A 289 34.17 9.44 -27.01
C TYR A 289 33.54 9.03 -25.67
N TYR A 290 34.02 7.93 -25.10
CA TYR A 290 33.49 7.33 -23.89
C TYR A 290 34.61 7.13 -22.87
N THR A 291 34.59 7.92 -21.79
CA THR A 291 35.58 7.80 -20.71
C THR A 291 35.08 6.81 -19.66
N ALA A 292 35.69 5.63 -19.59
CA ALA A 292 35.32 4.60 -18.62
C ALA A 292 36.42 3.54 -18.46
N ASN A 293 36.55 2.99 -17.25
CA ASN A 293 37.22 1.71 -17.05
C ASN A 293 36.16 0.61 -17.16
N LEU A 294 36.34 -0.33 -18.08
CA LEU A 294 35.36 -1.35 -18.40
C LEU A 294 35.82 -2.72 -17.91
N ALA A 295 34.95 -3.37 -17.16
CA ALA A 295 35.04 -4.81 -16.90
C ALA A 295 33.97 -5.49 -17.77
N MET A 296 34.41 -6.16 -18.84
CA MET A 296 33.51 -6.87 -19.73
C MET A 296 32.85 -8.04 -19.00
N LYS A 297 31.55 -8.24 -19.25
CA LYS A 297 30.78 -9.36 -18.70
C LYS A 297 30.87 -10.58 -19.59
N SER A 298 30.89 -11.75 -18.95
CA SER A 298 30.91 -13.07 -19.59
C SER A 298 29.75 -13.21 -20.59
N GLY A 299 30.06 -13.54 -21.86
CA GLY A 299 29.03 -13.74 -22.89
C GLY A 299 28.33 -12.47 -23.39
N VAL A 300 28.85 -11.27 -23.08
CA VAL A 300 28.34 -9.99 -23.61
C VAL A 300 29.15 -9.55 -24.82
N THR A 301 28.46 -9.03 -25.84
CA THR A 301 29.06 -8.52 -27.07
C THR A 301 28.93 -7.00 -27.12
N LEU A 302 30.04 -6.28 -27.20
CA LEU A 302 30.10 -4.81 -27.29
C LEU A 302 30.64 -4.41 -28.66
N LEU A 303 29.82 -3.67 -29.43
CA LEU A 303 30.06 -3.34 -30.83
C LEU A 303 30.03 -1.81 -31.02
N GLY A 304 31.18 -1.24 -31.37
CA GLY A 304 31.33 0.14 -31.83
C GLY A 304 31.20 0.23 -33.35
N GLY A 305 31.36 1.45 -33.88
CA GLY A 305 31.33 1.71 -35.30
C GLY A 305 29.96 2.12 -35.85
N TYR A 306 28.95 2.40 -35.00
CA TYR A 306 27.61 2.74 -35.48
C TYR A 306 27.44 4.23 -35.76
N ASN A 307 26.75 4.55 -36.84
CA ASN A 307 26.28 5.91 -37.12
C ASN A 307 25.09 6.24 -36.20
N LEU A 308 25.15 7.36 -35.49
CA LEU A 308 24.07 7.79 -34.59
C LEU A 308 22.75 8.08 -35.32
N ALA A 309 22.83 8.47 -36.59
CA ALA A 309 21.65 8.77 -37.40
C ALA A 309 20.97 7.52 -37.96
N ASP A 310 21.69 6.40 -38.08
CA ASP A 310 21.17 5.13 -38.57
C ASP A 310 21.91 3.95 -37.92
N TRP A 311 21.23 3.26 -37.01
CA TRP A 311 21.76 2.11 -36.29
C TRP A 311 21.98 0.84 -37.16
N ASN A 312 21.56 0.86 -38.42
CA ASN A 312 21.89 -0.18 -39.40
C ASN A 312 23.16 0.15 -40.20
N ASP A 313 23.61 1.40 -40.16
CA ASP A 313 24.86 1.85 -40.78
C ASP A 313 26.03 1.70 -39.78
N ARG A 314 26.88 0.72 -40.03
CA ARG A 314 28.02 0.39 -39.18
C ARG A 314 29.29 0.21 -40.01
N ASN A 315 30.35 0.90 -39.64
CA ASN A 315 31.70 0.65 -40.13
C ASN A 315 32.67 0.43 -38.96
N TYR A 316 33.12 -0.81 -38.79
CA TYR A 316 34.07 -1.19 -37.75
C TYR A 316 35.52 -1.32 -38.27
N SER A 317 35.71 -1.17 -39.58
CA SER A 317 37.00 -1.31 -40.27
C SER A 317 37.78 0.00 -40.25
N ASP A 318 37.11 1.12 -40.54
CA ASP A 318 37.71 2.46 -40.54
C ASP A 318 37.40 3.17 -39.21
N ARG A 319 38.28 2.97 -38.22
CA ARG A 319 38.08 3.43 -36.84
C ARG A 319 38.44 4.90 -36.62
N GLU A 320 39.10 5.54 -37.59
CA GLU A 320 39.43 6.96 -37.54
C GLU A 320 38.37 7.83 -38.25
N ASN A 321 37.44 7.21 -38.96
CA ASN A 321 36.33 7.90 -39.61
C ASN A 321 35.44 8.60 -38.56
N PRO A 322 35.28 9.93 -38.60
CA PRO A 322 34.51 10.65 -37.58
C PRO A 322 33.03 10.24 -37.50
N THR A 323 32.45 9.70 -38.58
CA THR A 323 31.07 9.19 -38.59
C THR A 323 30.90 7.91 -37.79
N TYR A 324 31.96 7.11 -37.66
CA TYR A 324 31.91 5.77 -37.07
C TYR A 324 32.85 5.60 -35.86
N LYS A 325 33.80 6.52 -35.66
CA LYS A 325 34.83 6.45 -34.62
C LYS A 325 34.18 6.31 -33.24
N THR A 326 34.40 5.16 -32.63
CA THR A 326 33.98 4.87 -31.26
C THR A 326 35.23 4.72 -30.41
N GLU A 327 35.50 5.69 -29.55
CA GLU A 327 36.70 5.72 -28.72
C GLU A 327 36.37 5.49 -27.24
N ILE A 328 37.11 4.57 -26.61
CA ILE A 328 37.11 4.38 -25.16
C ILE A 328 38.39 4.99 -24.60
N THR A 329 38.27 5.95 -23.68
CA THR A 329 39.41 6.44 -22.89
C THR A 329 39.37 5.77 -21.52
N GLY A 330 40.29 4.85 -21.27
CA GLY A 330 40.34 4.05 -20.05
C GLY A 330 40.72 2.60 -20.30
N ASN A 331 40.82 1.82 -19.21
CA ASN A 331 41.26 0.43 -19.28
C ASN A 331 40.09 -0.52 -19.54
N VAL A 332 40.33 -1.60 -20.29
CA VAL A 332 39.34 -2.65 -20.55
C VAL A 332 39.87 -4.00 -20.08
N THR A 333 39.11 -4.67 -19.22
CA THR A 333 39.41 -6.02 -18.74
C THR A 333 38.35 -7.02 -19.21
N PHE A 334 38.78 -8.26 -19.45
CA PHE A 334 37.94 -9.35 -19.94
C PHE A 334 37.76 -10.45 -18.89
N PRO A 335 36.62 -11.15 -18.88
CA PRO A 335 36.38 -12.29 -17.98
C PRO A 335 37.14 -13.53 -18.47
N VAL A 336 37.55 -14.38 -17.54
CA VAL A 336 38.33 -15.61 -17.82
C VAL A 336 37.48 -16.86 -18.11
N THR A 337 36.16 -16.76 -17.97
CA THR A 337 35.24 -17.92 -17.92
C THR A 337 34.48 -18.16 -19.22
N VAL A 338 33.79 -17.15 -19.76
CA VAL A 338 33.13 -17.20 -21.07
C VAL A 338 33.53 -15.98 -21.87
N ALA A 339 33.84 -16.19 -23.15
CA ALA A 339 34.27 -15.13 -24.05
C ALA A 339 33.28 -13.95 -24.03
N ALA A 340 33.84 -12.75 -23.88
CA ALA A 340 33.16 -11.49 -24.17
C ALA A 340 33.78 -10.91 -25.45
N THR A 341 33.01 -10.14 -26.20
CA THR A 341 33.45 -9.58 -27.49
C THR A 341 33.51 -8.07 -27.42
N LEU A 342 34.60 -7.49 -27.90
CA LEU A 342 34.77 -6.05 -28.13
C LEU A 342 35.22 -5.83 -29.58
N GLU A 343 34.42 -5.12 -30.38
CA GLU A 343 34.72 -4.90 -31.80
C GLU A 343 34.39 -3.46 -32.22
N GLY A 344 35.22 -2.86 -33.08
CA GLY A 344 34.94 -1.54 -33.66
C GLY A 344 35.27 -0.36 -32.74
N PHE A 345 36.16 -0.56 -31.75
CA PHE A 345 36.61 0.50 -30.84
C PHE A 345 38.06 0.88 -31.08
N TYR A 346 38.35 2.15 -30.87
CA TYR A 346 39.68 2.66 -30.55
C TYR A 346 39.80 2.75 -29.02
N VAL A 347 40.75 2.05 -28.41
CA VAL A 347 40.92 2.03 -26.95
C VAL A 347 42.19 2.81 -26.59
N ASN A 348 41.99 3.96 -25.98
CA ASN A 348 43.04 4.81 -25.42
C ASN A 348 43.26 4.45 -23.94
N GLY A 349 43.93 3.31 -23.72
CA GLY A 349 44.20 2.74 -22.40
C GLY A 349 44.74 1.31 -22.45
N LYS A 350 44.86 0.63 -21.30
CA LYS A 350 45.34 -0.77 -21.24
C LYS A 350 44.20 -1.76 -21.51
N VAL A 351 44.49 -2.82 -22.27
CA VAL A 351 43.59 -3.96 -22.49
C VAL A 351 44.23 -5.23 -21.92
N SER A 352 43.51 -5.99 -21.08
CA SER A 352 44.06 -7.20 -20.45
C SER A 352 44.38 -8.31 -21.47
N ALA A 353 45.56 -8.94 -21.33
CA ALA A 353 46.20 -9.79 -22.35
C ALA A 353 45.53 -11.15 -22.64
N GLU A 354 44.57 -11.62 -21.84
CA GLU A 354 43.97 -12.96 -22.00
C GLU A 354 42.87 -13.03 -23.09
N ALA A 355 42.53 -11.89 -23.71
CA ALA A 355 41.51 -11.79 -24.78
C ALA A 355 42.01 -12.14 -26.20
N LEU A 356 43.22 -12.69 -26.35
CA LEU A 356 43.93 -12.81 -27.64
C LEU A 356 43.54 -14.03 -28.52
N SER A 357 42.49 -14.80 -28.20
CA SER A 357 42.15 -16.06 -28.90
C SER A 357 41.01 -15.98 -29.93
N VAL A 358 40.51 -14.78 -30.28
CA VAL A 358 39.59 -14.53 -31.42
C VAL A 358 40.16 -13.31 -32.17
N PRO A 359 40.17 -13.25 -33.52
CA PRO A 359 40.96 -12.27 -34.26
C PRO A 359 40.60 -10.84 -33.89
N ILE A 360 41.46 -10.22 -33.07
CA ILE A 360 41.62 -8.78 -33.06
C ILE A 360 42.18 -8.44 -34.44
N LEU A 361 41.32 -8.00 -35.37
CA LEU A 361 41.81 -7.30 -36.56
C LEU A 361 42.41 -5.97 -36.09
N ARG A 362 43.73 -6.04 -35.87
CA ARG A 362 44.72 -4.97 -35.68
C ARG A 362 44.53 -3.99 -34.51
N TYR A 363 45.52 -4.04 -33.63
CA TYR A 363 46.10 -2.86 -32.99
C TYR A 363 46.80 -2.03 -34.06
N ASP A 364 46.54 -0.72 -34.12
CA ASP A 364 47.44 0.26 -34.75
C ASP A 364 47.29 1.62 -34.03
N THR A 365 47.60 1.63 -32.73
CA THR A 365 48.30 2.66 -31.95
C THR A 365 48.05 2.42 -30.46
N ILE A 366 48.80 1.46 -29.88
CA ILE A 366 49.02 1.48 -28.43
C ILE A 366 50.05 2.58 -28.20
N ASN A 367 49.72 3.60 -27.40
CA ASN A 367 50.79 4.33 -26.71
C ASN A 367 51.27 3.39 -25.59
N SER A 368 52.18 2.48 -25.95
CA SER A 368 52.63 1.38 -25.09
C SER A 368 53.53 1.93 -23.98
N GLY A 369 52.93 2.49 -22.95
CA GLY A 369 53.55 2.59 -21.63
C GLY A 369 53.52 1.20 -20.99
N TYR A 370 54.47 0.34 -21.37
CA TYR A 370 54.81 -0.83 -20.56
C TYR A 370 55.48 -0.34 -19.28
N SER A 371 54.75 -0.42 -18.18
CA SER A 371 55.28 -0.64 -16.83
C SER A 371 54.26 -1.44 -16.01
#